data_AF-A0A0C9VAS2-F1
#
_entry.id   AF-A0A0C9VAS2-F1
#
_cell.length_a   1.000
_cell.length_b   1.000
_cell.length_c   1.000
_cell.angle_alpha   90.00
_cell.angle_beta   90.00
_cell.angle_gamma   90.00
#
_symmetry.space_group_name_H-M   'P 1'
#
loop_
_entity.id
_entity.type
_entity.pdbx_description
1 polymer ?
#
loop_
_entity_poly.entity_id
_entity_poly.type
_entity_poly.pdbx_seq_one_letter_code
_entity_poly.pdbx_strand_id
1 'polypeptide(L)'
;MTFDELQLEALQKARKILEEVGLLKSLPSSPLAELTYFKQIFELSQDSNSEFSSIPSTINYIVSPAAPYTPEDIHSSHNRTTYKTHAQKFIQRPENAIVDIRRLEALTEDFDPKLNIQYGIWGKHGSRPNVRLFLFPQEDRSFPLCSQFKAECMAVKKCSYLGHPDFSSSILGGQPIPPFVDSAEREVFMKTLGLFCALMQNGCLFNPEIDNSDSDDEEENEEDVSDTECTPKSPLLFYEALCDICSIKGNIPRCKGKLIFRKDKFGHSFIQCEKRRKGHLAHLIIHNLNEINLEYFHTLFEDDLPRILEFENARFEVYYPNDTSMNPWIVMVCCNPHSHPDPHATRTPRAIEELFNSLLNTLGWKLADATPHKIILDAAFMTGLCKILCWDGLQDPSLSDLHPSLGNFDHTAHLINKLRLE
;
A
#
# COMPACT_ATOMS: atom_id res chain seq x y z
N MET A 1 -4.86 -42.49 27.02
CA MET A 1 -4.06 -42.92 25.86
C MET A 1 -2.64 -42.45 26.07
N THR A 2 -1.67 -43.34 25.99
CA THR A 2 -0.25 -42.99 25.96
C THR A 2 0.18 -42.97 24.50
N PHE A 3 0.71 -41.83 24.04
CA PHE A 3 1.28 -41.69 22.70
C PHE A 3 2.69 -42.30 22.69
N ASP A 4 3.04 -42.98 21.61
CA ASP A 4 4.43 -43.38 21.39
C ASP A 4 5.29 -42.18 20.93
N GLU A 5 6.61 -42.37 20.91
CA GLU A 5 7.57 -41.32 20.58
C GLU A 5 7.38 -40.76 19.16
N LEU A 6 7.05 -41.62 18.19
CA LEU A 6 6.82 -41.24 16.80
C LEU A 6 5.53 -40.43 16.65
N GLN A 7 4.47 -40.79 17.38
CA GLN A 7 3.21 -40.04 17.41
C GLN A 7 3.40 -38.65 18.02
N LEU A 8 4.24 -38.54 19.05
CA LEU A 8 4.53 -37.25 19.67
C LEU A 8 5.35 -36.36 18.74
N GLU A 9 6.33 -36.92 18.02
CA GLU A 9 7.09 -36.20 17.00
C GLU A 9 6.20 -35.72 15.85
N ALA A 10 5.29 -36.59 15.37
CA ALA A 10 4.34 -36.24 14.32
C ALA A 10 3.39 -35.11 14.75
N LEU A 11 2.89 -35.15 16.00
CA LEU A 11 2.06 -34.09 16.58
C LEU A 11 2.83 -32.76 16.66
N GLN A 12 4.08 -32.77 17.12
CA GLN A 12 4.92 -31.57 17.18
C GLN A 12 5.21 -30.99 15.80
N LYS A 13 5.44 -31.84 14.80
CA LYS A 13 5.66 -31.40 13.42
C LYS A 13 4.39 -30.77 12.82
N ALA A 14 3.24 -31.39 13.03
CA ALA A 14 1.95 -30.84 12.60
C ALA A 14 1.66 -29.50 13.28
N ARG A 15 1.95 -29.37 14.58
CA ARG A 15 1.85 -28.10 15.32
C ARG A 15 2.68 -27.00 14.67
N LYS A 16 3.96 -27.28 14.44
CA LYS A 16 4.89 -26.29 13.89
C LYS A 16 4.40 -25.74 12.55
N ILE A 17 3.89 -26.62 11.68
CA ILE A 17 3.31 -26.21 10.39
C ILE A 17 2.10 -25.30 10.60
N LEU A 18 1.19 -25.66 11.52
CA LEU A 18 -0.02 -24.89 11.82
C LEU A 18 0.27 -23.54 12.50
N GLU A 19 1.31 -23.46 13.33
CA GLU A 19 1.82 -22.21 13.91
C GLU A 19 2.44 -21.31 12.83
N GLU A 20 3.24 -21.88 11.91
CA GLU A 20 3.85 -21.16 10.79
C GLU A 20 2.81 -20.52 9.84
N VAL A 21 1.65 -21.15 9.68
CA VAL A 21 0.53 -20.58 8.89
C VAL A 21 -0.47 -19.76 9.72
N GLY A 22 -0.18 -19.54 11.01
CA GLY A 22 -1.01 -18.69 11.89
C GLY A 22 -2.35 -19.31 12.33
N LEU A 23 -2.53 -20.62 12.17
CA LEU A 23 -3.75 -21.35 12.55
C LEU A 23 -3.74 -21.84 14.03
N LEU A 24 -2.62 -21.65 14.74
CA LEU A 24 -2.48 -21.94 16.16
C LEU A 24 -1.89 -20.72 16.88
N LYS A 25 -2.63 -20.18 17.86
CA LYS A 25 -2.20 -19.02 18.67
C LYS A 25 -1.82 -19.37 20.11
N SER A 26 -2.18 -20.56 20.59
CA SER A 26 -1.94 -20.96 21.99
C SER A 26 -1.56 -22.43 22.12
N LEU A 27 -0.69 -22.72 23.10
CA LEU A 27 -0.26 -24.08 23.43
C LEU A 27 -1.44 -24.90 23.99
N PRO A 28 -1.82 -26.03 23.39
CA PRO A 28 -2.82 -26.90 23.98
C PRO A 28 -2.29 -27.50 25.28
N SER A 29 -3.19 -27.69 26.25
CA SER A 29 -2.85 -28.15 27.60
C SER A 29 -2.38 -29.61 27.67
N SER A 30 -2.57 -30.40 26.59
CA SER A 30 -2.07 -31.78 26.49
C SER A 30 -2.01 -32.28 25.04
N PRO A 31 -1.19 -33.32 24.73
CA PRO A 31 -1.16 -33.95 23.41
C PRO A 31 -2.50 -34.53 22.95
N LEU A 32 -3.38 -34.92 23.89
CA LEU A 32 -4.71 -35.43 23.55
C LEU A 32 -5.65 -34.30 23.12
N ALA A 33 -5.57 -33.13 23.78
CA ALA A 33 -6.31 -31.94 23.37
C ALA A 33 -5.87 -31.47 21.97
N GLU A 34 -4.57 -31.54 21.71
CA GLU A 34 -3.99 -31.22 20.40
C GLU A 34 -4.45 -32.18 19.29
N LEU A 35 -4.43 -33.49 19.54
CA LEU A 35 -4.97 -34.48 18.60
C LEU A 35 -6.46 -34.23 18.32
N THR A 36 -7.24 -33.88 19.35
CA THR A 36 -8.67 -33.58 19.21
C THR A 36 -8.90 -32.34 18.37
N TYR A 37 -8.09 -31.30 18.58
CA TYR A 37 -8.12 -30.07 17.79
C TYR A 37 -7.75 -30.32 16.33
N PHE A 38 -6.69 -31.11 16.07
CA PHE A 38 -6.33 -31.50 14.70
C PHE A 38 -7.44 -32.29 14.02
N LYS A 39 -8.07 -33.24 14.73
CA LYS A 39 -9.23 -33.97 14.19
C LYS A 39 -10.38 -33.03 13.84
N GLN A 40 -10.70 -32.05 14.67
CA GLN A 40 -11.73 -31.06 14.36
C GLN A 40 -11.39 -30.25 13.11
N ILE A 41 -10.14 -29.80 12.95
CA ILE A 41 -9.70 -29.10 11.73
C ILE A 41 -9.86 -29.99 10.49
N PHE A 42 -9.47 -31.25 10.57
CA PHE A 42 -9.57 -32.20 9.44
C PHE A 42 -11.02 -32.63 9.15
N GLU A 43 -11.83 -32.87 10.17
CA GLU A 43 -13.26 -33.23 10.02
C GLU A 43 -14.06 -32.06 9.41
N LEU A 44 -13.75 -30.81 9.78
CA LEU A 44 -14.30 -29.61 9.14
C LEU A 44 -13.96 -29.50 7.64
N SER A 45 -12.91 -30.19 7.17
CA SER A 45 -12.52 -30.23 5.75
C SER A 45 -13.13 -31.40 4.97
N GLN A 46 -13.69 -32.43 5.64
CA GLN A 46 -14.13 -33.67 4.98
C GLN A 46 -15.65 -33.83 4.86
N ASP A 47 -16.45 -32.98 5.53
CA ASP A 47 -17.92 -33.00 5.47
C ASP A 47 -18.51 -32.47 4.14
N SER A 48 -18.03 -33.03 3.03
CA SER A 48 -18.42 -32.76 1.63
C SER A 48 -19.87 -33.10 1.25
N ASN A 49 -20.68 -33.62 2.19
CA ASN A 49 -22.12 -33.88 1.98
C ASN A 49 -23.03 -32.76 2.51
N SER A 50 -22.45 -31.70 3.07
CA SER A 50 -23.16 -30.44 3.30
C SER A 50 -23.01 -29.58 2.05
N GLU A 51 -24.12 -29.21 1.39
CA GLU A 51 -24.15 -28.28 0.24
C GLU A 51 -23.54 -26.88 0.53
N PHE A 52 -22.95 -26.67 1.71
CA PHE A 52 -22.36 -25.39 2.15
C PHE A 52 -20.91 -25.46 2.66
N SER A 53 -20.17 -26.58 2.60
CA SER A 53 -18.82 -26.66 3.22
C SER A 53 -17.64 -26.63 2.24
N SER A 54 -17.54 -25.60 1.41
CA SER A 54 -16.29 -25.20 0.73
C SER A 54 -15.57 -24.02 1.43
N ILE A 55 -16.01 -23.66 2.63
CA ILE A 55 -15.65 -22.41 3.34
C ILE A 55 -14.23 -22.34 3.96
N PRO A 56 -13.51 -23.42 4.35
CA PRO A 56 -12.22 -23.22 5.02
C PRO A 56 -11.11 -22.64 4.13
N SER A 57 -11.28 -22.67 2.80
CA SER A 57 -10.30 -22.10 1.87
C SER A 57 -10.47 -20.61 1.62
N THR A 58 -11.57 -20.00 2.09
CA THR A 58 -11.98 -18.65 1.68
C THR A 58 -11.53 -17.56 2.64
N ILE A 59 -11.08 -17.89 3.85
CA ILE A 59 -10.95 -16.89 4.92
C ILE A 59 -9.51 -16.81 5.41
N ASN A 60 -8.96 -15.61 5.25
CA ASN A 60 -7.61 -15.15 5.56
C ASN A 60 -6.51 -15.59 4.58
N TYR A 61 -6.74 -15.46 3.26
CA TYR A 61 -5.60 -15.31 2.37
C TYR A 61 -4.98 -13.91 2.54
N ILE A 62 -3.95 -13.84 3.39
CA ILE A 62 -3.06 -12.69 3.42
C ILE A 62 -2.12 -12.83 2.22
N VAL A 63 -2.21 -11.90 1.27
CA VAL A 63 -1.34 -11.88 0.09
C VAL A 63 0.11 -11.82 0.56
N SER A 64 0.91 -12.83 0.22
CA SER A 64 2.35 -12.79 0.49
C SER A 64 2.95 -11.56 -0.20
N PRO A 65 3.83 -10.79 0.47
CA PRO A 65 4.52 -9.67 -0.16
C PRO A 65 5.18 -10.10 -1.47
N ALA A 66 5.19 -9.21 -2.46
CA ALA A 66 5.85 -9.48 -3.73
C ALA A 66 7.33 -9.84 -3.51
N ALA A 67 7.70 -11.05 -3.92
CA ALA A 67 9.06 -11.55 -3.82
C ALA A 67 9.86 -11.12 -5.06
N PRO A 68 11.12 -10.67 -4.92
CA PRO A 68 11.99 -10.47 -6.08
C PRO A 68 12.27 -11.82 -6.76
N TYR A 69 12.48 -11.79 -8.08
CA TYR A 69 12.98 -12.97 -8.79
C TYR A 69 14.37 -13.36 -8.28
N THR A 70 14.63 -14.65 -8.17
CA THR A 70 15.96 -15.16 -7.79
C THR A 70 16.98 -14.88 -8.92
N PRO A 71 18.29 -14.79 -8.62
CA PRO A 71 19.31 -14.69 -9.66
C PRO A 71 19.19 -15.80 -10.72
N GLU A 72 18.81 -17.01 -10.32
CA GLU A 72 18.58 -18.17 -11.19
C GLU A 72 17.37 -17.94 -12.12
N ASP A 73 16.29 -17.37 -11.61
CA ASP A 73 15.12 -16.98 -12.41
C ASP A 73 15.46 -15.90 -13.43
N ILE A 74 16.27 -14.92 -13.04
CA ILE A 74 16.75 -13.86 -13.94
C ILE A 74 17.65 -14.45 -15.02
N HIS A 75 18.59 -15.34 -14.66
CA HIS A 75 19.49 -15.99 -15.61
C HIS A 75 18.72 -16.88 -16.60
N SER A 76 17.67 -17.54 -16.13
CA SER A 76 16.77 -18.37 -16.94
C SER A 76 15.72 -17.56 -17.71
N SER A 77 15.73 -16.22 -17.59
CA SER A 77 14.73 -15.32 -18.17
C SER A 77 13.28 -15.59 -17.73
N HIS A 78 13.05 -16.21 -16.57
CA HIS A 78 11.71 -16.40 -16.00
C HIS A 78 11.06 -15.10 -15.54
N ASN A 79 11.86 -14.06 -15.32
CA ASN A 79 11.38 -12.72 -15.01
C ASN A 79 10.99 -11.92 -16.27
N ARG A 80 11.11 -12.48 -17.47
CA ARG A 80 10.82 -11.77 -18.72
C ARG A 80 9.31 -11.65 -18.93
N THR A 81 8.80 -10.43 -19.11
CA THR A 81 7.37 -10.20 -19.40
C THR A 81 7.10 -10.14 -20.90
N THR A 82 8.03 -9.54 -21.66
CA THR A 82 8.01 -9.51 -23.13
C THR A 82 9.43 -9.65 -23.67
N TYR A 83 9.60 -9.66 -25.00
CA TYR A 83 10.93 -9.69 -25.61
C TYR A 83 11.85 -8.51 -25.20
N LYS A 84 11.30 -7.40 -24.67
CA LYS A 84 12.06 -6.21 -24.27
C LYS A 84 11.97 -5.85 -22.79
N THR A 85 11.08 -6.49 -22.03
CA THR A 85 10.75 -6.05 -20.67
C THR A 85 10.84 -7.22 -19.68
N HIS A 86 11.23 -6.89 -18.45
CA HIS A 86 11.37 -7.84 -17.34
C HIS A 86 10.58 -7.34 -16.13
N ALA A 87 9.93 -8.25 -15.42
CA ALA A 87 9.36 -8.02 -14.10
C ALA A 87 10.47 -8.09 -13.04
N GLN A 88 10.36 -7.24 -12.02
CA GLN A 88 11.32 -7.21 -10.92
C GLN A 88 10.90 -8.11 -9.76
N LYS A 89 9.58 -8.24 -9.54
CA LYS A 89 8.99 -9.01 -8.47
C LYS A 89 7.81 -9.82 -8.99
N PHE A 90 7.46 -10.89 -8.29
CA PHE A 90 6.26 -11.68 -8.52
C PHE A 90 5.55 -11.93 -7.19
N ILE A 91 4.23 -12.10 -7.26
CA ILE A 91 3.43 -12.54 -6.11
C ILE A 91 2.94 -13.93 -6.46
N GLN A 92 3.43 -14.94 -5.74
CA GLN A 92 2.91 -16.29 -5.85
C GLN A 92 1.66 -16.41 -5.00
N ARG A 93 0.58 -16.89 -5.61
CA ARG A 93 -0.68 -17.13 -4.92
C ARG A 93 -0.99 -18.63 -5.01
N PRO A 94 -1.30 -19.30 -3.89
CA PRO A 94 -1.65 -20.73 -3.91
C PRO A 94 -2.89 -20.96 -4.77
N GLU A 95 -3.09 -22.18 -5.28
CA GLU A 95 -4.08 -22.55 -6.31
C GLU A 95 -5.53 -22.12 -6.06
N ASN A 96 -5.86 -21.74 -4.82
CA ASN A 96 -7.17 -21.27 -4.37
C ASN A 96 -7.15 -19.89 -3.67
N ALA A 97 -6.01 -19.20 -3.66
CA ALA A 97 -5.94 -17.84 -3.13
C ALA A 97 -6.71 -16.89 -4.06
N ILE A 98 -7.73 -16.27 -3.49
CA ILE A 98 -8.57 -15.30 -4.18
C ILE A 98 -7.73 -14.05 -4.51
N VAL A 99 -7.13 -14.02 -5.70
CA VAL A 99 -7.26 -12.83 -6.57
C VAL A 99 -8.57 -13.13 -7.25
N ASP A 100 -9.61 -12.39 -6.94
CA ASP A 100 -10.88 -12.67 -7.59
C ASP A 100 -10.75 -12.32 -9.08
N ILE A 101 -10.47 -13.34 -9.91
CA ILE A 101 -11.33 -13.75 -11.00
C ILE A 101 -11.22 -15.29 -11.13
N ARG A 102 -12.23 -16.06 -10.67
CA ARG A 102 -12.75 -17.21 -11.45
C ARG A 102 -14.01 -17.93 -10.95
N ARG A 103 -14.93 -18.01 -11.91
CA ARG A 103 -15.66 -19.19 -12.47
C ARG A 103 -16.33 -20.15 -11.47
N LEU A 104 -17.64 -19.98 -11.32
CA LEU A 104 -18.58 -21.12 -11.34
C LEU A 104 -19.21 -21.25 -12.74
N GLU A 105 -19.83 -22.40 -12.96
CA GLU A 105 -20.16 -23.06 -14.22
C GLU A 105 -20.96 -22.26 -15.26
N ALA A 106 -20.90 -22.78 -16.49
CA ALA A 106 -21.44 -22.26 -17.73
C ALA A 106 -22.87 -21.70 -17.63
N LEU A 107 -23.01 -20.39 -17.63
CA LEU A 107 -24.08 -19.70 -18.33
C LEU A 107 -23.49 -18.50 -19.08
N THR A 108 -23.65 -18.56 -20.40
CA THR A 108 -23.32 -17.54 -21.37
C THR A 108 -24.11 -16.26 -21.10
N GLU A 109 -23.45 -15.18 -20.67
CA GLU A 109 -23.76 -13.79 -21.04
C GLU A 109 -22.70 -12.83 -20.43
N ASP A 110 -22.11 -11.99 -21.29
CA ASP A 110 -21.26 -10.81 -21.05
C ASP A 110 -20.39 -10.76 -19.78
N PHE A 111 -19.24 -11.44 -19.83
CA PHE A 111 -18.14 -11.22 -18.89
C PHE A 111 -17.27 -10.03 -19.34
N ASP A 112 -17.44 -8.86 -18.72
CA ASP A 112 -16.50 -7.73 -18.88
C ASP A 112 -15.47 -7.71 -17.72
N PRO A 113 -14.22 -8.18 -17.95
CA PRO A 113 -13.18 -8.17 -16.93
C PRO A 113 -12.82 -6.78 -16.41
N LYS A 114 -13.23 -5.71 -17.11
CA LYS A 114 -13.12 -4.33 -16.60
C LYS A 114 -13.95 -4.12 -15.33
N LEU A 115 -15.04 -4.87 -15.15
CA LEU A 115 -15.91 -4.75 -13.99
C LEU A 115 -15.32 -5.40 -12.73
N ASN A 116 -14.39 -6.34 -12.86
CA ASN A 116 -13.80 -7.07 -11.73
C ASN A 116 -12.48 -6.47 -11.19
N ILE A 117 -11.86 -5.52 -11.91
CA ILE A 117 -10.64 -4.87 -11.43
C ILE A 117 -11.04 -3.81 -10.39
N GLN A 118 -10.63 -4.06 -9.15
CA GLN A 118 -10.91 -3.26 -7.95
C GLN A 118 -10.21 -1.89 -7.91
N TYR A 119 -9.37 -1.61 -8.92
CA TYR A 119 -8.51 -0.45 -9.04
C TYR A 119 -9.14 0.56 -10.00
N GLY A 120 -9.11 1.86 -9.66
CA GLY A 120 -9.62 2.95 -10.49
C GLY A 120 -8.80 3.21 -11.76
N ILE A 121 -8.70 2.22 -12.64
CA ILE A 121 -7.86 2.22 -13.83
C ILE A 121 -8.74 2.50 -15.05
N TRP A 122 -9.01 3.79 -15.33
CA TRP A 122 -9.96 4.18 -16.38
C TRP A 122 -9.38 5.20 -17.39
N GLY A 123 -8.05 5.16 -17.62
CA GLY A 123 -7.35 5.96 -18.64
C GLY A 123 -7.47 5.41 -20.07
N LYS A 124 -6.81 6.01 -21.07
CA LYS A 124 -6.90 5.57 -22.48
C LYS A 124 -6.53 4.09 -22.64
N HIS A 125 -7.41 3.33 -23.28
CA HIS A 125 -7.27 1.88 -23.39
C HIS A 125 -6.77 1.44 -24.77
N GLY A 126 -5.78 0.55 -24.77
CA GLY A 126 -5.42 -0.26 -25.92
C GLY A 126 -5.36 -1.73 -25.52
N SER A 127 -6.07 -2.59 -26.23
CA SER A 127 -5.95 -4.04 -26.09
C SER A 127 -5.16 -4.63 -27.26
N ARG A 128 -4.39 -5.68 -26.98
CA ARG A 128 -3.70 -6.48 -28.00
C ARG A 128 -3.99 -7.96 -27.76
N PRO A 129 -4.68 -8.65 -28.68
CA PRO A 129 -4.88 -10.09 -28.57
C PRO A 129 -3.57 -10.83 -28.89
N ASN A 130 -3.49 -12.08 -28.44
CA ASN A 130 -2.44 -13.05 -28.81
C ASN A 130 -1.00 -12.61 -28.48
N VAL A 131 -0.81 -11.92 -27.36
CA VAL A 131 0.51 -11.59 -26.82
C VAL A 131 1.05 -12.80 -26.05
N ARG A 132 2.27 -13.23 -26.36
CA ARG A 132 2.93 -14.30 -25.60
C ARG A 132 3.34 -13.78 -24.23
N LEU A 133 2.88 -14.45 -23.18
CA LEU A 133 3.27 -14.15 -21.80
C LEU A 133 4.40 -15.09 -21.38
N PHE A 134 5.59 -14.53 -21.18
CA PHE A 134 6.80 -15.30 -20.85
C PHE A 134 6.90 -15.66 -19.36
N LEU A 135 6.03 -15.08 -18.52
CA LEU A 135 6.00 -15.28 -17.07
C LEU A 135 5.40 -16.62 -16.62
N PHE A 136 4.75 -17.36 -17.53
CA PHE A 136 4.25 -18.71 -17.27
C PHE A 136 4.90 -19.70 -18.23
N PRO A 137 6.10 -20.19 -17.92
CA PRO A 137 6.66 -21.31 -18.66
C PRO A 137 5.80 -22.56 -18.42
N GLN A 138 5.26 -23.15 -19.49
CA GLN A 138 4.72 -24.51 -19.45
C GLN A 138 5.84 -25.54 -19.60
N GLU A 139 5.62 -26.75 -19.11
CA GLU A 139 6.56 -27.88 -19.21
C GLU A 139 7.04 -28.12 -20.65
N ASP A 140 6.15 -27.89 -21.63
CA ASP A 140 6.42 -28.09 -23.06
C ASP A 140 7.17 -26.94 -23.74
N ARG A 141 7.66 -25.94 -22.98
CA ARG A 141 8.30 -24.71 -23.50
C ARG A 141 7.40 -23.86 -24.40
N SER A 142 6.10 -24.15 -24.48
CA SER A 142 5.11 -23.27 -25.08
C SER A 142 4.73 -22.14 -24.12
N PHE A 143 4.64 -20.93 -24.64
CA PHE A 143 4.16 -19.78 -23.87
C PHE A 143 2.66 -19.58 -24.15
N PRO A 144 1.83 -19.43 -23.12
CA PRO A 144 0.41 -19.16 -23.32
C PRO A 144 0.22 -17.85 -24.08
N LEU A 145 -0.75 -17.86 -24.99
CA LEU A 145 -1.23 -16.65 -25.65
C LEU A 145 -2.23 -15.96 -24.72
N CYS A 146 -2.03 -14.66 -24.55
CA CYS A 146 -2.82 -13.82 -23.67
C CYS A 146 -3.38 -12.63 -24.44
N SER A 147 -4.50 -12.11 -23.96
CA SER A 147 -4.98 -10.79 -24.32
C SER A 147 -4.35 -9.78 -23.36
N GLN A 148 -3.51 -8.90 -23.90
CA GLN A 148 -2.88 -7.83 -23.14
C GLN A 148 -3.78 -6.61 -23.13
N PHE A 149 -4.03 -6.08 -21.95
CA PHE A 149 -4.75 -4.83 -21.73
C PHE A 149 -3.78 -3.81 -21.13
N LYS A 150 -3.62 -2.66 -21.80
CA LYS A 150 -2.81 -1.55 -21.28
C LYS A 150 -3.72 -0.51 -20.66
N ALA A 151 -3.33 -0.08 -19.47
CA ALA A 151 -4.12 0.83 -18.68
C ALA A 151 -3.18 1.76 -17.90
N GLU A 152 -3.63 2.98 -17.65
CA GLU A 152 -2.85 3.99 -16.94
C GLU A 152 -3.47 4.23 -15.57
N CYS A 153 -2.63 4.41 -14.55
CA CYS A 153 -3.10 4.87 -13.26
C CYS A 153 -3.73 6.24 -13.44
N MET A 154 -5.01 6.39 -13.07
CA MET A 154 -5.66 7.69 -13.16
C MET A 154 -5.38 8.62 -11.97
N ALA A 155 -4.54 8.20 -11.01
CA ALA A 155 -4.13 8.93 -9.80
C ALA A 155 -5.22 9.87 -9.19
N VAL A 156 -5.78 9.46 -8.05
CA VAL A 156 -6.64 10.26 -7.16
C VAL A 156 -7.79 11.00 -7.87
N LYS A 157 -8.98 10.38 -7.91
CA LYS A 157 -10.20 11.18 -7.88
C LYS A 157 -10.09 12.07 -6.64
N LYS A 158 -9.90 13.39 -6.81
CA LYS A 158 -9.98 14.36 -5.72
C LYS A 158 -11.29 14.10 -4.99
N CYS A 159 -11.24 13.51 -3.80
CA CYS A 159 -12.37 13.51 -2.91
C CYS A 159 -12.50 14.94 -2.40
N SER A 160 -13.57 15.63 -2.81
CA SER A 160 -13.94 16.92 -2.24
C SER A 160 -14.52 16.72 -0.85
N TYR A 161 -13.70 16.29 0.11
CA TYR A 161 -14.10 16.23 1.51
C TYR A 161 -13.42 17.36 2.28
N LEU A 162 -14.12 18.50 2.34
CA LEU A 162 -13.89 19.54 3.34
C LEU A 162 -14.62 19.09 4.61
N GLY A 163 -13.90 18.58 5.61
CA GLY A 163 -14.52 18.22 6.87
C GLY A 163 -13.55 17.55 7.84
N HIS A 164 -12.81 18.37 8.58
CA HIS A 164 -12.24 17.99 9.88
C HIS A 164 -13.40 17.56 10.81
N PRO A 165 -13.18 16.55 11.66
CA PRO A 165 -12.94 16.91 13.06
C PRO A 165 -11.79 16.12 13.69
N ASP A 166 -11.14 16.79 14.64
CA ASP A 166 -10.07 16.29 15.49
C ASP A 166 -10.47 15.04 16.28
N PHE A 167 -9.60 14.03 16.31
CA PHE A 167 -9.53 13.10 17.43
C PHE A 167 -8.07 12.78 17.78
N SER A 168 -7.66 13.30 18.93
CA SER A 168 -6.54 12.82 19.74
C SER A 168 -6.93 11.50 20.41
N SER A 169 -6.09 10.48 20.34
CA SER A 169 -5.82 9.55 21.45
C SER A 169 -4.66 8.61 21.13
N SER A 170 -3.66 8.66 21.99
CA SER A 170 -2.58 7.69 22.19
C SER A 170 -3.13 6.32 22.58
N ILE A 171 -2.44 5.22 22.22
CA ILE A 171 -1.97 4.15 23.14
C ILE A 171 -1.19 3.06 22.38
N LEU A 172 -0.18 2.58 23.10
CA LEU A 172 0.83 1.56 22.83
C LEU A 172 0.33 0.24 22.22
N GLY A 173 1.20 -0.35 21.38
CA GLY A 173 1.15 -1.77 21.01
C GLY A 173 1.61 -2.06 19.59
N GLY A 174 2.67 -1.41 19.10
CA GLY A 174 3.13 -1.58 17.71
C GLY A 174 3.79 -2.93 17.47
N GLN A 175 3.08 -3.82 16.76
CA GLN A 175 3.72 -4.96 16.08
C GLN A 175 4.79 -4.44 15.10
N PRO A 176 5.87 -5.20 14.85
CA PRO A 176 6.87 -4.82 13.87
C PRO A 176 6.19 -4.73 12.50
N ILE A 177 6.09 -3.51 11.98
CA ILE A 177 5.66 -3.23 10.61
C ILE A 177 6.53 -4.12 9.71
N PRO A 178 5.93 -4.99 8.86
CA PRO A 178 6.73 -5.83 7.97
C PRO A 178 7.61 -4.91 7.12
N PRO A 179 8.90 -5.25 6.90
CA PRO A 179 9.82 -4.39 6.19
C PRO A 179 9.24 -4.09 4.81
N PHE A 180 8.80 -2.86 4.63
CA PHE A 180 8.28 -2.35 3.38
C PHE A 180 9.49 -2.33 2.44
N VAL A 181 9.68 -3.38 1.64
CA VAL A 181 10.79 -3.44 0.68
C VAL A 181 10.44 -2.55 -0.50
N ASP A 182 10.59 -1.26 -0.28
CA ASP A 182 10.55 -0.23 -1.31
C ASP A 182 11.68 -0.50 -2.29
N SER A 183 11.42 -0.47 -3.60
CA SER A 183 12.54 -0.41 -4.53
C SER A 183 13.32 0.87 -4.25
N ALA A 184 14.65 0.83 -4.32
CA ALA A 184 15.48 2.03 -4.12
C ALA A 184 15.01 3.20 -5.01
N GLU A 185 14.48 2.90 -6.19
CA GLU A 185 13.85 3.87 -7.09
C GLU A 185 12.59 4.53 -6.48
N ARG A 186 11.70 3.74 -5.85
CA ARG A 186 10.52 4.27 -5.16
C ARG A 186 10.90 5.06 -3.92
N GLU A 187 11.89 4.62 -3.16
CA GLU A 187 12.40 5.38 -2.01
C GLU A 187 12.94 6.74 -2.47
N VAL A 188 13.78 6.76 -3.51
CA VAL A 188 14.30 8.00 -4.10
C VAL A 188 13.17 8.88 -4.62
N PHE A 189 12.18 8.32 -5.31
CA PHE A 189 11.00 9.06 -5.77
C PHE A 189 10.24 9.70 -4.61
N MET A 190 9.92 8.93 -3.56
CA MET A 190 9.19 9.41 -2.39
C MET A 190 10.00 10.44 -1.59
N LYS A 191 11.32 10.25 -1.45
CA LYS A 191 12.22 11.26 -0.85
C LYS A 191 12.22 12.56 -1.66
N THR A 192 12.28 12.45 -2.98
CA THR A 192 12.28 13.59 -3.90
C THR A 192 10.98 14.39 -3.79
N LEU A 193 9.85 13.70 -3.89
CA LEU A 193 8.52 14.32 -3.79
C LEU A 193 8.25 14.86 -2.39
N GLY A 194 8.61 14.11 -1.35
CA GLY A 194 8.47 14.53 0.04
C GLY A 194 9.26 15.80 0.36
N LEU A 195 10.51 15.88 -0.10
CA LEU A 195 11.33 17.08 0.02
C LEU A 195 10.70 18.27 -0.72
N PHE A 196 10.21 18.07 -1.96
CA PHE A 196 9.57 19.14 -2.72
C PHE A 196 8.34 19.69 -2.00
N CYS A 197 7.44 18.81 -1.53
CA CYS A 197 6.26 19.20 -0.76
C CYS A 197 6.62 19.98 0.51
N ALA A 198 7.62 19.49 1.27
CA ALA A 198 8.09 20.18 2.48
C ALA A 198 8.61 21.58 2.17
N LEU A 199 9.33 21.76 1.07
CA LEU A 199 9.84 23.06 0.63
C LEU A 199 8.73 24.00 0.16
N MET A 200 7.74 23.49 -0.58
CA MET A 200 6.61 24.29 -1.05
C MET A 200 5.69 24.73 0.09
N GLN A 201 5.51 23.88 1.10
CA GLN A 201 4.70 24.19 2.28
C GLN A 201 5.38 25.18 3.22
N ASN A 202 6.69 25.03 3.44
CA ASN A 202 7.40 25.81 4.45
C ASN A 202 8.11 27.04 3.88
N GLY A 203 8.50 27.01 2.61
CA GLY A 203 9.26 28.08 1.97
C GLY A 203 10.60 28.33 2.67
N CYS A 204 11.05 29.59 2.67
CA CYS A 204 12.21 30.01 3.44
C CYS A 204 11.78 30.44 4.85
N LEU A 205 12.32 29.77 5.88
CA LEU A 205 11.98 30.02 7.28
C LEU A 205 12.64 31.27 7.90
N PHE A 206 13.38 32.06 7.10
CA PHE A 206 13.99 33.30 7.59
C PHE A 206 12.91 34.27 8.06
N ASN A 207 13.04 34.75 9.30
CA ASN A 207 12.20 35.78 9.89
C ASN A 207 13.03 37.07 10.06
N PRO A 208 12.71 38.16 9.34
CA PRO A 208 13.43 39.42 9.44
C PRO A 208 13.29 40.11 10.81
N GLU A 209 12.27 39.78 11.61
CA GLU A 209 12.02 40.46 12.89
C GLU A 209 12.96 40.02 14.01
N ILE A 210 13.59 38.84 13.89
CA ILE A 210 14.52 38.31 14.91
C ILE A 210 15.92 38.94 14.76
N ASP A 211 16.33 39.30 13.54
CA ASP A 211 17.67 39.84 13.28
C ASP A 211 17.82 41.33 13.68
N ASN A 212 16.73 42.02 13.99
CA ASN A 212 16.76 43.45 14.33
C ASN A 212 16.97 43.71 15.84
N SER A 213 17.14 42.69 16.69
CA SER A 213 17.15 42.88 18.15
C SER A 213 18.51 43.00 18.82
N ASP A 214 19.65 42.76 18.15
CA ASP A 214 20.95 42.60 18.85
C ASP A 214 22.16 43.33 18.23
N SER A 215 22.00 44.53 17.64
CA SER A 215 23.19 45.29 17.20
C SER A 215 23.09 46.81 17.32
N ASP A 216 22.55 47.29 18.44
CA ASP A 216 22.88 48.63 18.90
C ASP A 216 23.93 48.53 20.02
N ASP A 217 25.02 49.26 19.80
CA ASP A 217 26.06 49.67 20.76
C ASP A 217 27.17 48.66 21.12
N GLU A 218 28.25 48.69 20.32
CA GLU A 218 29.56 49.14 20.82
C GLU A 218 30.44 49.58 19.64
N GLU A 219 30.57 50.90 19.48
CA GLU A 219 31.59 51.55 18.65
C GLU A 219 32.99 51.24 19.19
N GLU A 220 33.59 50.11 18.79
CA GLU A 220 35.02 49.88 19.02
C GLU A 220 35.83 50.28 17.78
N ASN A 221 36.59 51.36 18.00
CA ASN A 221 37.59 52.02 17.16
C ASN A 221 38.31 51.14 16.11
N GLU A 222 38.41 51.71 14.90
CA GLU A 222 39.31 51.29 13.83
C GLU A 222 40.78 51.50 14.23
N GLU A 223 41.51 50.43 14.56
CA GLU A 223 42.97 50.38 14.38
C GLU A 223 43.40 49.00 13.83
N ASP A 224 43.54 48.98 12.50
CA ASP A 224 44.69 48.45 11.74
C ASP A 224 45.37 47.15 12.24
N VAL A 225 44.89 45.96 11.82
CA VAL A 225 45.68 44.71 11.89
C VAL A 225 45.36 43.74 10.72
N SER A 226 46.30 43.71 9.77
CA SER A 226 46.73 42.63 8.84
C SER A 226 45.84 41.43 8.48
N ASP A 227 45.78 41.18 7.17
CA ASP A 227 45.46 39.93 6.47
C ASP A 227 45.82 38.67 7.27
N THR A 228 44.85 38.13 8.01
CA THR A 228 44.96 36.85 8.69
C THR A 228 43.75 36.01 8.30
N GLU A 229 44.04 34.79 7.84
CA GLU A 229 43.08 33.78 7.38
C GLU A 229 41.79 33.76 8.22
N CYS A 230 40.67 34.00 7.55
CA CYS A 230 39.31 33.89 8.09
C CYS A 230 39.06 32.44 8.55
N THR A 231 39.47 32.12 9.78
CA THR A 231 39.04 30.91 10.48
C THR A 231 37.62 31.19 10.98
N PRO A 232 36.63 30.36 10.60
CA PRO A 232 35.24 30.60 11.00
C PRO A 232 35.11 30.36 12.51
N LYS A 233 34.93 31.45 13.28
CA LYS A 233 34.51 31.37 14.67
C LYS A 233 33.16 30.66 14.72
N SER A 234 33.18 29.42 15.21
CA SER A 234 32.03 28.61 15.63
C SER A 234 30.86 28.46 14.63
N PRO A 235 30.90 27.44 13.75
CA PRO A 235 29.76 27.05 12.91
C PRO A 235 28.55 26.46 13.65
N LEU A 236 28.62 26.31 14.99
CA LEU A 236 27.71 25.43 15.74
C LEU A 236 26.51 26.13 16.40
N LEU A 237 26.49 27.46 16.50
CA LEU A 237 25.37 28.17 17.16
C LEU A 237 24.18 28.48 16.23
N PHE A 238 24.32 28.32 14.91
CA PHE A 238 23.21 28.57 13.96
C PHE A 238 22.37 27.33 13.63
N TYR A 239 22.84 26.12 13.96
CA TYR A 239 22.13 24.87 13.64
C TYR A 239 21.16 24.40 14.74
N GLU A 240 21.19 24.98 15.94
CA GLU A 240 20.35 24.56 17.07
C GLU A 240 18.92 25.15 17.06
N ALA A 241 18.60 26.04 16.13
CA ALA A 241 17.26 26.62 15.99
C ALA A 241 16.46 26.04 14.82
N LEU A 242 16.57 24.73 14.56
CA LEU A 242 15.48 24.02 13.90
C LEU A 242 14.33 23.91 14.90
N CYS A 243 13.63 25.03 15.13
CA CYS A 243 12.41 25.05 15.93
C CYS A 243 11.49 23.94 15.42
N ASP A 244 10.98 23.13 16.34
CA ASP A 244 9.98 22.12 16.03
C ASP A 244 8.84 22.79 15.26
N ILE A 245 8.70 22.43 13.98
CA ILE A 245 7.73 23.01 13.05
C ILE A 245 6.30 22.83 13.60
N CYS A 246 6.09 21.79 14.42
CA CYS A 246 4.82 21.52 15.10
C CYS A 246 4.53 22.46 16.27
N SER A 247 5.54 23.16 16.80
CA SER A 247 5.43 24.05 17.97
C SER A 247 5.15 25.52 17.60
N ILE A 248 5.31 25.90 16.32
CA ILE A 248 5.08 27.27 15.87
C ILE A 248 3.59 27.57 15.76
N LYS A 249 2.96 27.82 16.91
CA LYS A 249 1.61 28.38 17.03
C LYS A 249 1.69 29.90 16.88
N GLY A 250 1.71 30.39 15.64
CA GLY A 250 1.58 31.84 15.39
C GLY A 250 1.89 32.27 13.95
N ASN A 251 1.22 33.33 13.51
CA ASN A 251 1.45 34.06 12.25
C ASN A 251 2.82 34.76 12.26
N ILE A 252 3.91 34.02 12.42
CA ILE A 252 5.25 34.58 12.32
C ILE A 252 5.49 34.96 10.85
N PRO A 253 5.90 36.20 10.54
CA PRO A 253 6.17 36.61 9.18
C PRO A 253 7.30 35.77 8.59
N ARG A 254 6.94 34.93 7.60
CA ARG A 254 7.90 34.12 6.85
C ARG A 254 8.49 34.90 5.68
N CYS A 255 9.70 34.55 5.28
CA CYS A 255 10.30 35.08 4.07
C CYS A 255 9.41 34.75 2.85
N LYS A 256 8.89 35.80 2.20
CA LYS A 256 8.11 35.72 0.95
C LYS A 256 8.95 35.38 -0.29
N GLY A 257 10.20 34.95 -0.11
CA GLY A 257 11.10 34.65 -1.21
C GLY A 257 10.76 33.31 -1.87
N LYS A 258 10.68 33.27 -3.19
CA LYS A 258 10.55 32.01 -3.95
C LYS A 258 11.82 31.16 -3.77
N LEU A 259 11.64 29.85 -3.63
CA LEU A 259 12.75 28.89 -3.70
C LEU A 259 13.08 28.59 -5.16
N ILE A 260 14.36 28.60 -5.49
CA ILE A 260 14.87 28.40 -6.84
C ILE A 260 15.86 27.24 -6.82
N PHE A 261 15.66 26.28 -7.73
CA PHE A 261 16.63 25.23 -7.99
C PHE A 261 17.69 25.75 -8.97
N ARG A 262 18.98 25.60 -8.65
CA ARG A 262 20.10 26.09 -9.45
C ARG A 262 21.22 25.05 -9.52
N LYS A 263 22.09 25.21 -10.51
CA LYS A 263 23.37 24.49 -10.59
C LYS A 263 24.51 25.48 -10.39
N ASP A 264 25.53 25.07 -9.65
CA ASP A 264 26.74 25.88 -9.48
C ASP A 264 27.64 25.81 -10.73
N LYS A 265 28.76 26.52 -10.71
CA LYS A 265 29.76 26.50 -11.79
C LYS A 265 30.41 25.13 -12.01
N PHE A 266 30.25 24.21 -11.07
CA PHE A 266 30.77 22.83 -11.13
C PHE A 266 29.67 21.82 -11.52
N GLY A 267 28.43 22.28 -11.75
CA GLY A 267 27.29 21.44 -12.08
C GLY A 267 26.56 20.83 -10.87
N HIS A 268 26.98 21.12 -9.64
CA HIS A 268 26.27 20.64 -8.45
C HIS A 268 24.95 21.38 -8.29
N SER A 269 23.89 20.61 -8.07
CA SER A 269 22.55 21.15 -7.89
C SER A 269 22.32 21.58 -6.44
N PHE A 270 21.67 22.72 -6.24
CA PHE A 270 21.31 23.25 -4.93
C PHE A 270 20.01 24.04 -5.00
N ILE A 271 19.36 24.21 -3.85
CA ILE A 271 18.14 25.03 -3.71
C ILE A 271 18.51 26.27 -2.93
N GLN A 272 18.05 27.43 -3.38
CA GLN A 272 18.30 28.70 -2.72
C GLN A 272 17.05 29.56 -2.73
N CYS A 273 16.78 30.24 -1.60
CA CYS A 273 15.81 31.31 -1.57
C CYS A 273 16.27 32.50 -2.43
N GLU A 274 15.39 33.02 -3.28
CA GLU A 274 15.70 34.12 -4.22
C GLU A 274 16.26 35.38 -3.54
N LYS A 275 15.89 35.61 -2.28
CA LYS A 275 16.31 36.77 -1.49
C LYS A 275 17.70 36.61 -0.88
N ARG A 276 18.29 35.41 -0.92
CA ARG A 276 19.63 35.17 -0.40
C ARG A 276 20.67 35.91 -1.26
N ARG A 277 21.41 36.82 -0.63
CA ARG A 277 22.52 37.59 -1.22
C ARG A 277 23.85 37.19 -0.58
N LYS A 278 24.98 37.50 -1.24
CA LYS A 278 26.31 37.31 -0.65
C LYS A 278 26.38 38.11 0.65
N GLY A 279 26.68 37.45 1.77
CA GLY A 279 26.70 38.05 3.12
C GLY A 279 25.46 37.77 3.98
N HIS A 280 24.31 37.42 3.39
CA HIS A 280 23.09 37.09 4.14
C HIS A 280 22.91 35.57 4.25
N LEU A 281 23.51 34.97 5.28
CA LEU A 281 23.50 33.52 5.48
C LEU A 281 22.17 32.96 6.00
N ALA A 282 21.32 33.81 6.56
CA ALA A 282 20.09 33.42 7.24
C ALA A 282 18.95 32.93 6.33
N HIS A 283 19.03 33.23 5.02
CA HIS A 283 18.09 32.68 4.04
C HIS A 283 18.40 31.22 3.69
N LEU A 284 17.37 30.43 3.36
CA LEU A 284 17.53 29.01 3.05
C LEU A 284 18.48 28.75 1.87
N ILE A 285 19.44 27.86 2.08
CA ILE A 285 20.21 27.18 1.03
C ILE A 285 20.31 25.70 1.39
N ILE A 286 20.08 24.81 0.42
CA ILE A 286 20.21 23.37 0.61
C ILE A 286 21.17 22.84 -0.46
N HIS A 287 22.28 22.29 0.00
CA HIS A 287 23.25 21.57 -0.81
C HIS A 287 23.07 20.05 -0.63
N ASN A 288 23.90 19.25 -1.30
CA ASN A 288 23.96 17.79 -1.11
C ASN A 288 22.66 17.05 -1.45
N LEU A 289 22.05 17.41 -2.57
CA LEU A 289 20.83 16.78 -3.11
C LEU A 289 21.12 15.40 -3.76
N ASN A 290 22.07 14.64 -3.22
CA ASN A 290 22.60 13.42 -3.85
C ASN A 290 21.68 12.20 -3.66
N GLU A 291 20.77 12.25 -2.68
CA GLU A 291 19.83 11.16 -2.38
C GLU A 291 18.48 11.29 -3.11
N ILE A 292 18.31 12.32 -3.93
CA ILE A 292 17.06 12.58 -4.66
C ILE A 292 17.27 12.47 -6.17
N ASN A 293 16.19 12.26 -6.90
CA ASN A 293 16.18 12.32 -8.35
C ASN A 293 16.20 13.79 -8.78
N LEU A 294 17.39 14.31 -9.09
CA LEU A 294 17.60 15.70 -9.49
C LEU A 294 16.83 16.12 -10.75
N GLU A 295 16.61 15.19 -11.69
CA GLU A 295 15.86 15.47 -12.91
C GLU A 295 14.38 15.67 -12.59
N TYR A 296 13.79 14.73 -11.84
CA TYR A 296 12.41 14.85 -11.40
C TYR A 296 12.21 16.10 -10.54
N PHE A 297 13.12 16.33 -9.60
CA PHE A 297 13.07 17.49 -8.72
C PHE A 297 13.16 18.83 -9.48
N HIS A 298 14.03 18.92 -10.50
CA HIS A 298 14.09 20.09 -11.37
C HIS A 298 12.76 20.32 -12.09
N THR A 299 12.15 19.26 -12.65
CA THR A 299 10.88 19.35 -13.38
C THR A 299 9.72 19.81 -12.49
N LEU A 300 9.73 19.42 -11.21
CA LEU A 300 8.78 19.92 -10.20
C LEU A 300 8.93 21.43 -9.95
N PHE A 301 10.17 21.96 -9.92
CA PHE A 301 10.40 23.40 -9.74
C PHE A 301 10.06 24.24 -10.99
N GLU A 302 10.16 23.65 -12.17
CA GLU A 302 9.78 24.28 -13.44
C GLU A 302 8.28 24.18 -13.75
N ASP A 303 7.53 23.38 -13.00
CA ASP A 303 6.11 23.07 -13.26
C ASP A 303 5.89 22.47 -14.67
N ASP A 304 6.86 21.66 -15.14
CA ASP A 304 6.78 20.97 -16.44
C ASP A 304 5.87 19.74 -16.33
N LEU A 305 4.56 19.97 -16.37
CA LEU A 305 3.52 18.94 -16.22
C LEU A 305 3.73 17.71 -17.13
N PRO A 306 3.99 17.83 -18.45
CA PRO A 306 4.28 16.68 -19.29
C PRO A 306 5.42 15.81 -18.76
N ARG A 307 6.52 16.41 -18.29
CA ARG A 307 7.68 15.68 -17.79
C ARG A 307 7.44 15.09 -16.40
N ILE A 308 6.74 15.82 -15.52
CA ILE A 308 6.28 15.30 -14.22
C ILE A 308 5.46 14.04 -14.42
N LEU A 309 4.52 14.06 -15.38
CA LEU A 309 3.70 12.90 -15.70
C LEU A 309 4.55 11.72 -16.20
N GLU A 310 5.67 11.92 -16.88
CA GLU A 310 6.55 10.80 -17.24
C GLU A 310 7.16 10.10 -16.02
N PHE A 311 7.46 10.85 -14.95
CA PHE A 311 7.95 10.31 -13.68
C PHE A 311 6.83 9.70 -12.83
N GLU A 312 5.62 10.28 -12.85
CA GLU A 312 4.49 9.88 -12.00
C GLU A 312 3.49 8.91 -12.65
N ASN A 313 3.57 8.69 -13.97
CA ASN A 313 2.65 7.78 -14.67
C ASN A 313 3.02 6.32 -14.39
N ALA A 314 2.50 5.80 -13.29
CA ALA A 314 2.36 4.37 -13.14
C ALA A 314 1.45 3.81 -14.23
N ARG A 315 1.97 2.83 -14.97
CA ARG A 315 1.26 2.14 -16.03
C ARG A 315 0.98 0.72 -15.57
N PHE A 316 -0.23 0.25 -15.78
CA PHE A 316 -0.60 -1.12 -15.48
C PHE A 316 -0.79 -1.90 -16.77
N GLU A 317 -0.08 -3.01 -16.89
CA GLU A 317 -0.31 -3.98 -17.96
C GLU A 317 -0.97 -5.22 -17.35
N VAL A 318 -2.20 -5.51 -17.78
CA VAL A 318 -2.96 -6.67 -17.32
C VAL A 318 -2.98 -7.72 -18.43
N TYR A 319 -2.63 -8.95 -18.09
CA TYR A 319 -2.54 -10.07 -19.01
C TYR A 319 -3.58 -11.12 -18.65
N TYR A 320 -4.51 -11.37 -19.58
CA TYR A 320 -5.54 -12.39 -19.46
C TYR A 320 -5.16 -13.61 -20.31
N PRO A 321 -5.11 -14.82 -19.76
CA PRO A 321 -4.92 -16.01 -20.57
C PRO A 321 -6.09 -16.18 -21.54
N ASN A 322 -5.80 -16.41 -22.83
CA ASN A 322 -6.85 -16.63 -23.83
C ASN A 322 -7.64 -17.90 -23.55
N ASP A 323 -6.96 -18.92 -23.02
CA ASP A 323 -7.58 -20.14 -22.53
C ASP A 323 -7.50 -20.17 -21.01
N THR A 324 -8.65 -19.93 -20.40
CA THR A 324 -8.76 -19.95 -18.95
C THR A 324 -8.53 -21.36 -18.40
N SER A 325 -8.84 -22.43 -19.12
CA SER A 325 -8.66 -23.80 -18.62
C SER A 325 -7.19 -24.18 -18.40
N MET A 326 -6.27 -23.60 -19.18
CA MET A 326 -4.83 -23.91 -19.11
C MET A 326 -4.08 -23.11 -18.04
N ASN A 327 -4.61 -21.96 -17.61
CA ASN A 327 -3.97 -21.14 -16.58
C ASN A 327 -5.02 -20.30 -15.84
N PRO A 328 -5.24 -20.51 -14.53
CA PRO A 328 -6.22 -19.76 -13.77
C PRO A 328 -5.90 -18.28 -13.52
N TRP A 329 -4.65 -17.89 -13.71
CA TRP A 329 -4.13 -16.65 -13.17
C TRP A 329 -4.27 -15.48 -14.14
N ILE A 330 -4.48 -14.30 -13.57
CA ILE A 330 -4.36 -13.03 -14.27
C ILE A 330 -3.10 -12.35 -13.73
N VAL A 331 -2.27 -11.82 -14.62
CA VAL A 331 -1.05 -11.12 -14.22
C VAL A 331 -1.26 -9.63 -14.43
N MET A 332 -1.03 -8.86 -13.38
CA MET A 332 -1.02 -7.39 -13.42
C MET A 332 0.40 -6.92 -13.13
N VAL A 333 0.99 -6.19 -14.07
CA VAL A 333 2.33 -5.62 -13.97
C VAL A 333 2.19 -4.11 -13.81
N CYS A 334 2.64 -3.58 -12.67
CA CYS A 334 2.83 -2.14 -12.51
C CYS A 334 4.21 -1.77 -13.06
N CYS A 335 4.24 -0.89 -14.04
CA CYS A 335 5.43 -0.24 -14.55
C CYS A 335 5.47 1.18 -13.97
N ASN A 336 6.64 1.60 -13.49
CA ASN A 336 6.90 2.87 -12.79
C ASN A 336 6.30 2.92 -11.36
N PRO A 337 6.95 3.64 -10.44
CA PRO A 337 6.41 3.89 -9.10
C PRO A 337 5.11 4.73 -9.19
N HIS A 338 4.11 4.42 -8.35
CA HIS A 338 2.95 5.28 -8.12
C HIS A 338 3.07 5.98 -6.76
N SER A 339 2.54 7.20 -6.68
CA SER A 339 2.67 8.12 -5.53
C SER A 339 1.63 7.94 -4.42
N HIS A 340 0.77 6.94 -4.51
CA HIS A 340 -0.27 6.65 -3.52
C HIS A 340 -0.16 5.21 -3.00
N PRO A 341 -0.71 4.86 -1.82
CA PRO A 341 -0.86 3.47 -1.41
C PRO A 341 -1.76 2.71 -2.41
N ASP A 342 -1.67 1.37 -2.42
CA ASP A 342 -2.60 0.54 -3.18
C ASP A 342 -4.04 0.97 -2.82
N PRO A 343 -4.89 1.27 -3.80
CA PRO A 343 -6.24 1.73 -3.50
C PRO A 343 -6.96 0.65 -2.72
N HIS A 344 -7.68 1.06 -1.68
CA HIS A 344 -8.50 0.13 -0.90
C HIS A 344 -9.46 -0.61 -1.82
N ALA A 345 -9.72 -1.86 -1.47
CA ALA A 345 -10.72 -2.68 -2.09
C ALA A 345 -12.06 -1.93 -2.18
N THR A 346 -12.43 -1.42 -3.37
CA THR A 346 -13.66 -0.62 -3.54
C THR A 346 -14.90 -1.46 -3.82
N ARG A 347 -14.71 -2.67 -4.37
CA ARG A 347 -15.80 -3.58 -4.76
C ARG A 347 -15.73 -4.86 -3.94
N THR A 348 -16.87 -5.34 -3.48
CA THR A 348 -16.98 -6.65 -2.83
C THR A 348 -17.06 -7.73 -3.91
N PRO A 349 -16.17 -8.75 -3.91
CA PRO A 349 -16.29 -9.95 -4.73
C PRO A 349 -17.68 -10.59 -4.62
N ARG A 350 -18.21 -11.16 -5.70
CA ARG A 350 -19.55 -11.74 -5.71
C ARG A 350 -19.73 -12.85 -4.65
N ALA A 351 -18.72 -13.71 -4.47
CA ALA A 351 -18.76 -14.75 -3.45
C ALA A 351 -18.86 -14.18 -2.03
N ILE A 352 -18.14 -13.08 -1.75
CA ILE A 352 -18.23 -12.39 -0.46
C ILE A 352 -19.57 -11.66 -0.32
N GLU A 353 -20.08 -11.07 -1.40
CA GLU A 353 -21.42 -10.46 -1.43
C GLU A 353 -22.50 -11.51 -1.11
N GLU A 354 -22.40 -12.72 -1.68
CA GLU A 354 -23.32 -13.83 -1.41
C GLU A 354 -23.23 -14.29 0.05
N LEU A 355 -22.03 -14.42 0.62
CA LEU A 355 -21.85 -14.71 2.05
C LEU A 355 -22.45 -13.61 2.93
N PHE A 356 -22.17 -12.35 2.61
CA PHE A 356 -22.71 -11.18 3.32
C PHE A 356 -24.24 -11.13 3.24
N ASN A 357 -24.81 -11.40 2.07
CA ASN A 357 -26.26 -11.48 1.87
C ASN A 357 -26.88 -12.64 2.65
N SER A 358 -26.20 -13.80 2.73
CA SER A 358 -26.66 -14.91 3.57
C SER A 358 -26.72 -14.51 5.06
N LEU A 359 -25.74 -13.74 5.54
CA LEU A 359 -25.74 -13.20 6.91
C LEU A 359 -26.88 -12.21 7.12
N LEU A 360 -27.09 -11.29 6.18
CA LEU A 360 -28.18 -10.32 6.24
C LEU A 360 -29.55 -10.99 6.26
N ASN A 361 -29.74 -12.08 5.50
CA ASN A 361 -30.99 -12.82 5.48
C ASN A 361 -31.34 -13.47 6.84
N THR A 362 -30.35 -13.73 7.71
CA THR A 362 -30.60 -14.24 9.07
C THR A 362 -31.31 -13.23 9.96
N LEU A 363 -31.28 -11.93 9.62
CA LEU A 363 -31.95 -10.87 10.36
C LEU A 363 -33.48 -10.92 10.22
N GLY A 364 -33.98 -11.60 9.18
CA GLY A 364 -35.42 -11.68 8.88
C GLY A 364 -36.06 -10.30 8.76
N TRP A 365 -37.13 -10.06 9.53
CA TRP A 365 -37.85 -8.78 9.52
C TRP A 365 -37.00 -7.57 9.91
N LYS A 366 -35.91 -7.77 10.68
CA LYS A 366 -35.00 -6.68 11.06
C LYS A 366 -34.21 -6.13 9.87
N LEU A 367 -34.14 -6.86 8.75
CA LEU A 367 -33.47 -6.40 7.53
C LEU A 367 -34.09 -5.09 7.00
N ALA A 368 -35.39 -4.86 7.22
CA ALA A 368 -36.07 -3.62 6.83
C ALA A 368 -35.44 -2.36 7.45
N ASP A 369 -34.93 -2.48 8.68
CA ASP A 369 -34.35 -1.37 9.45
C ASP A 369 -32.81 -1.45 9.59
N ALA A 370 -32.18 -2.43 8.95
CA ALA A 370 -30.74 -2.65 8.96
C ALA A 370 -29.97 -1.42 8.44
N THR A 371 -28.92 -1.05 9.16
CA THR A 371 -27.87 -0.12 8.72
C THR A 371 -26.54 -0.79 9.02
N PRO A 372 -25.43 -0.42 8.35
CA PRO A 372 -24.11 -0.98 8.64
C PRO A 372 -23.80 -0.99 10.15
N HIS A 373 -24.17 0.10 10.84
CA HIS A 373 -23.94 0.19 12.28
C HIS A 373 -24.85 -0.75 13.10
N LYS A 374 -26.13 -0.88 12.72
CA LYS A 374 -27.07 -1.78 13.42
C LYS A 374 -26.75 -3.25 13.22
N ILE A 375 -26.27 -3.67 12.04
CA ILE A 375 -25.92 -5.08 11.81
C ILE A 375 -24.71 -5.50 12.63
N ILE A 376 -23.73 -4.62 12.83
CA ILE A 376 -22.56 -4.88 13.70
C ILE A 376 -22.97 -5.02 15.17
N LEU A 377 -24.08 -4.40 15.58
CA LEU A 377 -24.62 -4.51 16.93
C LEU A 377 -25.60 -5.68 17.10
N ASP A 378 -26.03 -6.33 16.02
CA ASP A 378 -26.98 -7.43 16.10
C ASP A 378 -26.26 -8.76 16.42
N ALA A 379 -26.64 -9.35 17.55
CA ALA A 379 -26.00 -10.56 18.06
C ALA A 379 -26.12 -11.77 17.12
N ALA A 380 -27.21 -11.89 16.36
CA ALA A 380 -27.39 -13.01 15.44
C ALA A 380 -26.49 -12.84 14.21
N PHE A 381 -26.42 -11.63 13.66
CA PHE A 381 -25.51 -11.29 12.58
C PHE A 381 -24.04 -11.51 13.00
N MET A 382 -23.64 -11.01 14.16
CA MET A 382 -22.28 -11.17 14.67
C MET A 382 -21.91 -12.63 14.96
N THR A 383 -22.86 -13.43 15.48
CA THR A 383 -22.64 -14.87 15.65
C THR A 383 -22.41 -15.57 14.31
N GLY A 384 -23.19 -15.20 13.28
CA GLY A 384 -23.00 -15.70 11.92
C GLY A 384 -21.65 -15.28 11.33
N LEU A 385 -21.26 -14.01 11.52
CA LEU A 385 -19.99 -13.47 11.06
C LEU A 385 -18.80 -14.18 11.72
N CYS A 386 -18.82 -14.34 13.05
CA CYS A 386 -17.80 -15.11 13.79
C CYS A 386 -17.72 -16.55 13.30
N LYS A 387 -18.87 -17.20 13.03
CA LYS A 387 -18.90 -18.57 12.52
C LYS A 387 -18.29 -18.68 11.13
N ILE A 388 -18.64 -17.78 10.22
CA ILE A 388 -18.05 -17.75 8.88
C ILE A 388 -16.54 -17.56 9.00
N LEU A 389 -16.10 -16.58 9.78
CA LEU A 389 -14.68 -16.25 9.93
C LEU A 389 -13.85 -17.25 10.73
N CYS A 390 -14.47 -18.31 11.29
CA CYS A 390 -13.85 -19.17 12.29
C CYS A 390 -13.17 -18.35 13.42
N TRP A 391 -13.84 -17.29 13.86
CA TRP A 391 -13.23 -16.26 14.70
C TRP A 391 -13.03 -16.73 16.14
N ASP A 392 -11.78 -16.69 16.60
CA ASP A 392 -11.34 -17.10 17.95
C ASP A 392 -10.83 -15.93 18.81
N GLY A 393 -10.91 -14.70 18.30
CA GLY A 393 -10.35 -13.51 18.92
C GLY A 393 -11.11 -13.05 20.16
N LEU A 394 -10.39 -12.39 21.08
CA LEU A 394 -10.96 -11.70 22.25
C LEU A 394 -11.81 -10.47 21.89
N GLN A 395 -11.58 -9.90 20.70
CA GLN A 395 -12.33 -8.76 20.18
C GLN A 395 -13.32 -9.24 19.13
N ASP A 396 -14.48 -8.59 19.05
CA ASP A 396 -15.46 -8.90 18.01
C ASP A 396 -14.90 -8.57 16.62
N PRO A 397 -15.19 -9.39 15.59
CA PRO A 397 -14.74 -9.11 14.23
C PRO A 397 -15.44 -7.86 13.66
N SER A 398 -14.74 -7.15 12.79
CA SER A 398 -15.26 -6.06 11.98
C SER A 398 -15.77 -6.57 10.62
N LEU A 399 -16.58 -5.79 9.92
CA LEU A 399 -16.96 -6.11 8.54
C LEU A 399 -15.76 -6.16 7.60
N SER A 400 -14.70 -5.39 7.88
CA SER A 400 -13.46 -5.44 7.12
C SER A 400 -12.71 -6.77 7.24
N ASP A 401 -12.93 -7.54 8.31
CA ASP A 401 -12.36 -8.88 8.48
C ASP A 401 -13.01 -9.90 7.54
N LEU A 402 -14.26 -9.66 7.10
CA LEU A 402 -14.88 -10.42 6.02
C LEU A 402 -14.30 -10.02 4.66
N HIS A 403 -14.23 -8.71 4.39
CA HIS A 403 -13.50 -8.17 3.25
C HIS A 403 -13.31 -6.65 3.39
N PRO A 404 -12.14 -6.08 3.01
CA PRO A 404 -11.85 -4.67 3.30
C PRO A 404 -12.84 -3.66 2.70
N SER A 405 -13.51 -3.98 1.57
CA SER A 405 -14.55 -3.11 0.99
C SER A 405 -15.77 -2.92 1.90
N LEU A 406 -16.08 -3.90 2.75
CA LEU A 406 -17.21 -3.84 3.68
C LEU A 406 -16.93 -2.96 4.90
N GLY A 407 -15.66 -2.57 5.12
CA GLY A 407 -15.28 -1.54 6.08
C GLY A 407 -15.79 -0.14 5.67
N ASN A 408 -16.11 0.08 4.39
CA ASN A 408 -16.78 1.29 3.94
C ASN A 408 -18.30 1.20 4.16
N PHE A 409 -18.81 1.95 5.13
CA PHE A 409 -20.23 1.89 5.50
C PHE A 409 -21.17 2.37 4.39
N ASP A 410 -20.76 3.28 3.51
CA ASP A 410 -21.60 3.70 2.38
C ASP A 410 -21.78 2.56 1.37
N HIS A 411 -20.69 1.84 1.10
CA HIS A 411 -20.71 0.65 0.23
C HIS A 411 -21.54 -0.47 0.85
N THR A 412 -21.36 -0.74 2.15
CA THR A 412 -22.16 -1.71 2.88
C THR A 412 -23.65 -1.33 2.89
N ALA A 413 -23.98 -0.05 3.07
CA ALA A 413 -25.36 0.43 3.00
C ALA A 413 -25.96 0.23 1.60
N HIS A 414 -25.17 0.43 0.55
CA HIS A 414 -25.60 0.15 -0.82
C HIS A 414 -25.94 -1.34 -1.01
N LEU A 415 -25.10 -2.26 -0.53
CA LEU A 415 -25.38 -3.70 -0.61
C LEU A 415 -26.64 -4.10 0.17
N ILE A 416 -26.84 -3.57 1.38
CA ILE A 416 -28.06 -3.80 2.16
C ILE A 416 -29.30 -3.32 1.39
N ASN A 417 -29.24 -2.13 0.78
CA ASN A 417 -30.36 -1.58 0.02
C ASN A 417 -30.62 -2.36 -1.27
N LYS A 418 -29.58 -2.87 -1.92
CA LYS A 418 -29.71 -3.75 -3.08
C LYS A 418 -30.49 -5.02 -2.71
N LEU A 419 -30.12 -5.68 -1.62
CA LEU A 419 -30.79 -6.90 -1.15
C LEU A 419 -32.26 -6.66 -0.75
N ARG A 420 -32.63 -5.47 -0.29
CA ARG A 420 -34.03 -5.11 0.04
C ARG A 420 -34.95 -4.98 -1.17
N LEU A 421 -34.37 -4.72 -2.35
CA LEU A 421 -35.12 -4.51 -3.58
C LEU A 421 -35.31 -5.81 -4.38
N GLU A 422 -34.54 -6.84 -4.04
CA GLU A 422 -34.68 -8.22 -4.49
C GLU A 422 -35.76 -8.94 -3.67
#